data_AF-A0AAE0HB20-F1
#
_entry.id   AF-A0AAE0HB20-F1
#
_cell.length_a   1.000
_cell.length_b   1.000
_cell.length_c   1.000
_cell.angle_alpha   90.00
_cell.angle_beta   90.00
_cell.angle_gamma   90.00
#
_symmetry.space_group_name_H-M   'P 1'
#
loop_
_entity.id
_entity.type
_entity.pdbx_description
1 polymer ?
#
loop_
_entity_poly.entity_id
_entity_poly.type
_entity_poly.pdbx_seq_one_letter_code
_entity_poly.pdbx_strand_id
1 'polypeptide(L)'
;MPQSAQSPASMGPKASEKIPMLNNIAPSIFVPLQDDFLTIEPPRDRIERLKRILQTIDCQREGVKENLLYMFEREKKRIVLEATEIEEAQGLPDINPGLAPSEVDEIIANMEAPAMPGRDYNVRDMPRPGPAPVPPNASLRDKTVMELLNMVERGLTELEGFEKHMAGIKDRYLICLEQEMARVDDAGKRPEERSGIRRF
;
A
#
# COMPACT_ATOMS: atom_id res chain seq x y z
N MET A 1 3.80 -54.54 -39.84
CA MET A 1 3.33 -54.10 -38.51
C MET A 1 3.86 -52.70 -38.25
N PRO A 2 3.04 -51.64 -38.37
CA PRO A 2 3.50 -50.28 -38.10
C PRO A 2 3.54 -50.01 -36.59
N GLN A 3 4.57 -49.26 -36.18
CA GLN A 3 4.89 -48.93 -34.79
C GLN A 3 3.83 -48.00 -34.18
N SER A 4 3.42 -48.31 -32.94
CA SER A 4 2.56 -47.47 -32.12
C SER A 4 3.22 -46.12 -31.85
N ALA A 5 2.55 -45.04 -32.22
CA ALA A 5 2.94 -43.68 -31.88
C ALA A 5 2.97 -43.53 -30.35
N GLN A 6 4.15 -43.22 -29.80
CA GLN A 6 4.30 -42.80 -28.42
C GLN A 6 3.68 -41.42 -28.27
N SER A 7 2.64 -41.32 -27.44
CA SER A 7 2.16 -40.05 -26.90
C SER A 7 3.31 -39.33 -26.20
N PRO A 8 3.49 -38.00 -26.39
CA PRO A 8 4.48 -37.29 -25.59
C PRO A 8 3.97 -37.25 -24.14
N ALA A 9 4.68 -37.94 -23.27
CA ALA A 9 4.58 -37.77 -21.83
C ALA A 9 4.85 -36.29 -21.51
N SER A 10 3.81 -35.57 -21.11
CA SER A 10 3.96 -34.25 -20.49
C SER A 10 4.57 -34.43 -19.10
N MET A 11 5.89 -34.56 -19.04
CA MET A 11 6.66 -34.57 -17.80
C MET A 11 7.46 -33.29 -17.72
N GLY A 12 6.82 -32.25 -17.18
CA GLY A 12 7.49 -31.29 -16.33
C GLY A 12 6.85 -31.41 -14.95
N PRO A 13 7.62 -31.37 -13.84
CA PRO A 13 7.00 -31.26 -12.53
C PRO A 13 6.17 -29.97 -12.54
N LYS A 14 4.88 -30.04 -12.20
CA LYS A 14 4.17 -28.83 -11.77
C LYS A 14 4.86 -28.42 -10.48
N ALA A 15 5.88 -27.56 -10.58
CA ALA A 15 6.28 -26.76 -9.45
C ALA A 15 4.98 -26.11 -8.98
N SER A 16 4.45 -26.53 -7.84
CA SER A 16 3.44 -25.75 -7.18
C SER A 16 4.02 -24.33 -7.10
N GLU A 17 3.35 -23.39 -7.76
CA GLU A 17 3.74 -21.98 -7.84
C GLU A 17 3.61 -21.35 -6.45
N LYS A 18 4.42 -21.81 -5.50
CA LYS A 18 4.44 -21.26 -4.15
C LYS A 18 4.94 -19.83 -4.25
N ILE A 19 4.02 -18.89 -4.09
CA ILE A 19 4.32 -17.47 -4.06
C ILE A 19 5.29 -17.24 -2.89
N PRO A 20 6.51 -16.75 -3.13
CA PRO A 20 7.45 -16.46 -2.04
C PRO A 20 6.94 -15.31 -1.18
N MET A 21 7.25 -15.38 0.12
CA MET A 21 6.85 -14.41 1.13
C MET A 21 7.35 -12.99 0.82
N LEU A 22 6.52 -12.00 1.15
CA LEU A 22 6.87 -10.59 1.04
C LEU A 22 7.79 -10.13 2.18
N ASN A 23 9.10 -10.25 1.96
CA ASN A 23 10.10 -9.77 2.92
C ASN A 23 10.32 -8.24 2.82
N ASN A 24 10.42 -7.71 1.60
CA ASN A 24 10.75 -6.30 1.36
C ASN A 24 9.90 -5.71 0.22
N ILE A 25 9.45 -4.47 0.41
CA ILE A 25 8.68 -3.69 -0.56
C ILE A 25 9.54 -2.82 -1.48
N ALA A 26 10.86 -2.75 -1.26
CA ALA A 26 11.78 -1.95 -2.07
C ALA A 26 11.63 -2.11 -3.59
N PRO A 27 11.28 -3.29 -4.15
CA PRO A 27 11.04 -3.42 -5.58
C PRO A 27 9.90 -2.55 -6.13
N SER A 28 9.01 -2.03 -5.28
CA SER A 28 7.89 -1.18 -5.70
C SER A 28 8.32 0.15 -6.31
N ILE A 29 9.53 0.63 -6.03
CA ILE A 29 10.06 1.90 -6.56
C ILE A 29 10.29 1.87 -8.08
N PHE A 30 10.38 0.67 -8.67
CA PHE A 30 10.68 0.51 -10.09
C PHE A 30 9.40 0.64 -10.91
N VAL A 31 9.15 1.88 -11.35
CA VAL A 31 8.03 2.19 -12.24
C VAL A 31 8.51 2.15 -13.69
N PRO A 32 7.85 1.38 -14.58
CA PRO A 32 8.14 1.40 -15.99
C PRO A 32 8.02 2.80 -16.58
N LEU A 33 8.90 3.11 -17.51
CA LEU A 33 8.96 4.40 -18.16
C LEU A 33 7.81 4.50 -19.16
N GLN A 34 7.02 5.58 -19.08
CA GLN A 34 5.91 5.80 -20.02
C GLN A 34 6.36 6.48 -21.32
N ASP A 35 7.40 7.31 -21.24
CA ASP A 35 7.93 8.06 -22.37
C ASP A 35 9.25 7.46 -22.88
N ASP A 36 9.45 7.51 -24.19
CA ASP A 36 10.73 7.13 -24.81
C ASP A 36 11.73 8.30 -24.71
N PHE A 37 12.76 8.10 -23.88
CA PHE A 37 13.84 9.07 -23.64
C PHE A 37 14.59 9.50 -24.90
N LEU A 38 14.56 8.69 -25.96
CA LEU A 38 15.26 9.01 -27.20
C LEU A 38 14.57 10.12 -28.00
N THR A 39 13.30 10.42 -27.68
CA THR A 39 12.47 11.40 -28.41
C THR A 39 12.22 12.69 -27.63
N ILE A 40 12.66 12.77 -26.38
CA ILE A 40 12.36 13.88 -25.49
C ILE A 40 13.27 15.07 -25.79
N GLU A 41 12.69 16.20 -26.21
CA GLU A 41 13.41 17.47 -26.29
C GLU A 41 13.87 17.93 -24.89
N PRO A 42 15.12 18.40 -24.74
CA PRO A 42 15.60 18.93 -23.47
C PRO A 42 14.82 20.21 -23.11
N PRO A 43 14.54 20.43 -21.80
CA PRO A 43 13.83 21.63 -21.37
C PRO A 43 14.63 22.89 -21.71
N ARG A 44 13.95 23.88 -22.27
CA ARG A 44 14.56 25.12 -22.77
C ARG A 44 14.89 26.06 -21.63
N ASP A 45 14.00 26.12 -20.63
CA ASP A 45 14.11 27.02 -19.48
C ASP A 45 14.09 26.28 -18.14
N ARG A 46 14.60 26.94 -17.11
CA ARG A 46 14.59 26.41 -15.73
C ARG A 46 13.17 26.18 -15.22
N ILE A 47 12.22 27.04 -15.58
CA ILE A 47 10.80 26.90 -15.23
C ILE A 47 10.21 25.64 -15.90
N GLU A 48 10.48 25.43 -17.18
CA GLU A 48 10.04 24.25 -17.91
C GLU A 48 10.62 22.97 -17.31
N ARG A 49 11.91 22.99 -16.95
CA ARG A 49 12.57 21.88 -16.24
C ARG A 49 11.86 21.55 -14.93
N LEU A 50 11.56 22.56 -14.10
CA LEU A 50 10.89 22.36 -12.81
C LEU A 50 9.47 21.81 -12.97
N LYS A 51 8.71 22.32 -13.95
CA LYS A 51 7.38 21.79 -14.29
C LYS A 51 7.45 20.33 -14.71
N ARG A 52 8.44 19.96 -15.54
CA ARG A 52 8.63 18.57 -15.99
C ARG A 52 9.01 17.64 -14.84
N ILE A 53 9.89 18.09 -13.94
CA ILE A 53 10.23 17.33 -12.72
C ILE A 53 8.98 17.07 -11.86
N LEU A 54 8.14 18.09 -11.65
CA LEU A 54 6.90 17.93 -10.88
C LEU A 54 5.94 16.92 -11.54
N GLN A 55 5.82 16.94 -12.87
CA GLN A 55 5.05 15.94 -13.61
C GLN A 55 5.63 14.53 -13.44
N THR A 56 6.94 14.36 -13.56
CA THR A 56 7.59 13.06 -13.36
C THR A 56 7.39 12.54 -11.93
N ILE A 57 7.46 13.42 -10.93
CA ILE A 57 7.19 13.08 -9.52
C ILE A 57 5.77 12.54 -9.35
N ASP A 58 4.77 13.18 -9.98
CA ASP A 58 3.38 12.75 -9.89
C ASP A 58 3.17 11.40 -10.60
N CYS A 59 3.75 11.19 -11.79
CA CYS A 59 3.68 9.90 -12.49
C CYS A 59 4.38 8.77 -11.72
N GLN A 60 5.57 9.02 -11.18
CA GLN A 60 6.30 8.05 -10.37
C GLN A 60 5.54 7.72 -9.09
N ARG A 61 4.96 8.73 -8.43
CA ARG A 61 4.16 8.52 -7.22
C ARG A 61 3.04 7.53 -7.48
N GLU A 62 2.28 7.70 -8.55
CA GLU A 62 1.16 6.82 -8.85
C GLU A 62 1.63 5.41 -9.20
N GLY A 63 2.67 5.27 -10.04
CA GLY A 63 3.22 3.96 -10.38
C GLY A 63 3.76 3.19 -9.18
N VAL A 64 4.41 3.87 -8.21
CA VAL A 64 4.88 3.21 -6.99
C VAL A 64 3.71 2.77 -6.11
N LYS A 65 2.62 3.54 -6.04
CA LYS A 65 1.40 3.14 -5.31
C LYS A 65 0.79 1.88 -5.90
N GLU A 66 0.64 1.83 -7.23
CA GLU A 66 0.13 0.64 -7.93
C GLU A 66 1.01 -0.58 -7.66
N ASN A 67 2.33 -0.41 -7.74
CA ASN A 67 3.29 -1.48 -7.45
C ASN A 67 3.23 -1.96 -5.99
N LEU A 68 3.08 -1.05 -5.02
CA LEU A 68 2.88 -1.39 -3.62
C LEU A 68 1.63 -2.25 -3.44
N LEU A 69 0.49 -1.79 -3.98
CA LEU A 69 -0.77 -2.53 -3.93
C LEU A 69 -0.62 -3.91 -4.54
N TYR A 70 0.01 -4.03 -5.71
CA TYR A 70 0.28 -5.31 -6.36
C TYR A 70 1.06 -6.28 -5.45
N MET A 71 2.08 -5.79 -4.75
CA MET A 71 2.88 -6.61 -3.84
C MET A 71 2.07 -7.11 -2.64
N PHE A 72 1.21 -6.27 -2.06
CA PHE A 72 0.31 -6.67 -0.97
C PHE A 72 -0.82 -7.59 -1.42
N GLU A 73 -1.35 -7.40 -2.64
CA GLU A 73 -2.32 -8.33 -3.22
C GLU A 73 -1.74 -9.72 -3.46
N ARG A 74 -0.49 -9.76 -3.93
CA ARG A 74 0.26 -11.01 -4.10
C ARG A 74 0.50 -11.71 -2.77
N GLU A 75 0.83 -10.96 -1.73
CA GLU A 75 0.99 -11.50 -0.38
C GLU A 75 -0.34 -12.02 0.20
N LYS A 76 -1.44 -11.29 -0.02
CA LYS A 76 -2.79 -11.76 0.32
C LYS A 76 -3.09 -13.11 -0.35
N LYS A 77 -2.79 -13.24 -1.65
CA LYS A 77 -2.98 -14.51 -2.38
C LYS A 77 -2.13 -15.63 -1.78
N ARG A 78 -0.88 -15.35 -1.40
CA ARG A 78 -0.01 -16.33 -0.72
C ARG A 78 -0.63 -16.82 0.58
N ILE A 79 -1.06 -15.90 1.46
CA ILE A 79 -1.65 -16.23 2.78
C ILE A 79 -2.90 -17.10 2.59
N VAL A 80 -3.78 -16.72 1.67
CA VAL A 80 -5.01 -17.48 1.38
C VAL A 80 -4.68 -18.88 0.84
N LEU A 81 -3.73 -18.98 -0.10
CA LEU A 81 -3.32 -20.27 -0.66
C LEU A 81 -2.72 -21.19 0.41
N GLU A 82 -1.86 -20.65 1.28
CA GLU A 82 -1.30 -21.40 2.41
C GLU A 82 -2.39 -21.87 3.37
N ALA A 83 -3.36 -21.03 3.70
CA ALA A 83 -4.52 -21.41 4.50
C ALA A 83 -5.29 -22.57 3.89
N THR A 84 -5.58 -22.49 2.58
CA THR A 84 -6.31 -23.53 1.86
C THR A 84 -5.53 -24.84 1.80
N GLU A 85 -4.22 -24.79 1.56
CA GLU A 85 -3.36 -25.99 1.57
C GLU A 85 -3.38 -26.67 2.96
N ILE A 86 -3.38 -25.88 4.05
CA ILE A 86 -3.42 -26.43 5.41
C ILE A 86 -4.81 -26.96 5.76
N GLU A 87 -5.89 -26.25 5.38
CA GLU A 87 -7.27 -26.73 5.58
C GLU A 87 -7.52 -28.05 4.82
N GLU A 88 -7.05 -28.15 3.57
CA GLU A 88 -7.14 -29.40 2.79
C GLU A 88 -6.35 -30.55 3.42
N ALA A 89 -5.18 -30.27 4.01
CA ALA A 89 -4.36 -31.27 4.68
C ALA A 89 -4.91 -31.70 6.05
N GLN A 90 -5.54 -30.81 6.80
CA GLN A 90 -6.13 -31.09 8.11
C GLN A 90 -7.54 -31.69 8.02
N GLY A 91 -8.22 -31.55 6.89
CA GLY A 91 -9.60 -32.03 6.69
C GLY A 91 -10.64 -31.00 7.11
N LEU A 92 -11.93 -31.39 7.14
CA LEU A 92 -12.99 -30.47 7.57
C LEU A 92 -12.69 -30.00 9.00
N PRO A 93 -12.73 -28.68 9.26
CA PRO A 93 -12.58 -28.18 10.62
C PRO A 93 -13.70 -28.75 11.48
N ASP A 94 -13.36 -29.16 12.71
CA ASP A 94 -14.38 -29.43 13.73
C ASP A 94 -15.20 -28.15 13.89
N ILE A 95 -16.43 -28.19 13.38
CA ILE A 95 -17.40 -27.14 13.60
C ILE A 95 -17.73 -27.22 15.09
N ASN A 96 -17.10 -26.38 15.91
CA ASN A 96 -17.58 -26.18 17.28
C ASN A 96 -18.95 -25.52 17.19
N PRO A 97 -20.05 -26.25 17.40
CA PRO A 97 -21.38 -25.74 17.15
C PRO A 97 -21.85 -25.10 18.45
N GLY A 98 -21.54 -23.81 18.63
CA GLY A 98 -22.17 -22.98 19.66
C GLY A 98 -21.19 -22.27 20.59
N LEU A 99 -21.67 -21.16 21.15
CA LEU A 99 -21.06 -20.49 22.30
C LEU A 99 -21.10 -21.43 23.50
N ALA A 100 -20.05 -21.41 24.32
CA ALA A 100 -20.11 -22.08 25.61
C ALA A 100 -21.22 -21.43 26.46
N PRO A 101 -21.98 -22.19 27.28
CA PRO A 101 -23.03 -21.62 28.11
C PRO A 101 -22.57 -20.45 28.98
N SER A 102 -21.32 -20.49 29.47
CA SER A 102 -20.69 -19.40 30.22
C SER A 102 -20.52 -18.11 29.40
N GLU A 103 -20.21 -18.22 28.11
CA GLU A 103 -20.08 -17.06 27.22
C GLU A 103 -21.45 -16.44 26.96
N VAL A 104 -22.51 -17.26 26.87
CA VAL A 104 -23.89 -16.77 26.73
C VAL A 104 -24.29 -15.95 27.95
N ASP A 105 -23.99 -16.43 29.15
CA ASP A 105 -24.27 -15.71 30.39
C ASP A 105 -23.50 -14.39 30.47
N GLU A 106 -22.22 -14.36 30.05
CA GLU A 106 -21.43 -13.13 29.99
C GLU A 106 -21.98 -12.12 28.98
N ILE A 107 -22.45 -12.58 27.81
CA ILE A 107 -23.07 -11.72 26.81
C ILE A 107 -24.36 -11.12 27.36
N ILE A 108 -25.21 -11.94 27.99
CA ILE A 108 -26.47 -11.47 28.61
C ILE A 108 -26.16 -10.43 29.70
N ALA A 109 -25.21 -10.72 30.59
CA ALA A 109 -24.81 -9.79 31.64
C ALA A 109 -24.30 -8.46 31.08
N ASN A 110 -23.52 -8.48 29.99
CA ASN A 110 -23.05 -7.28 29.32
C ASN A 110 -24.18 -6.50 28.62
N MET A 111 -25.19 -7.18 28.08
CA MET A 111 -26.36 -6.54 27.48
C MET A 111 -27.28 -5.90 28.53
N GLU A 112 -27.38 -6.49 29.72
CA GLU A 112 -28.16 -5.96 30.84
C GLU A 112 -27.42 -4.85 31.61
N ALA A 113 -26.12 -4.70 31.38
CA ALA A 113 -25.31 -3.70 32.08
C ALA A 113 -25.77 -2.27 31.74
N PRO A 114 -25.98 -1.41 32.76
CA PRO A 114 -26.36 -0.02 32.53
C PRO A 114 -25.25 0.73 31.78
N ALA A 115 -25.65 1.64 30.89
CA ALA A 115 -24.71 2.50 30.17
C ALA A 115 -23.83 3.27 31.15
N MET A 116 -22.51 3.25 30.93
CA MET A 116 -21.55 3.94 31.77
C MET A 116 -21.73 5.46 31.63
N PRO A 117 -21.89 6.20 32.75
CA PRO A 117 -22.07 7.64 32.70
C PRO A 117 -20.87 8.33 32.02
N GLY A 118 -21.14 9.23 31.07
CA GLY A 118 -20.10 10.02 30.40
C GLY A 118 -19.30 9.29 29.32
N ARG A 119 -19.64 8.03 28.98
CA ARG A 119 -19.05 7.33 27.83
C ARG A 119 -19.85 7.63 26.57
N ASP A 120 -19.19 8.15 25.53
CA ASP A 120 -19.80 8.28 24.21
C ASP A 120 -19.78 6.92 23.50
N TYR A 121 -20.97 6.44 23.16
CA TYR A 121 -21.17 5.17 22.45
C TYR A 121 -21.21 5.36 20.93
N ASN A 122 -21.11 6.60 20.43
CA ASN A 122 -20.95 6.85 19.01
C ASN A 122 -19.52 6.50 18.59
N VAL A 123 -19.32 5.28 18.08
CA VAL A 123 -18.05 4.86 17.49
C VAL A 123 -17.87 5.58 16.16
N ARG A 124 -17.20 6.74 16.18
CA ARG A 124 -16.84 7.50 14.97
C ARG A 124 -15.49 7.10 14.41
N ASP A 125 -14.55 6.76 15.29
CA ASP A 125 -13.20 6.38 14.93
C ASP A 125 -12.95 4.94 15.40
N MET A 126 -12.79 4.02 14.45
CA MET A 126 -12.34 2.67 14.76
C MET A 126 -10.82 2.71 14.97
N PRO A 127 -10.31 2.31 16.16
CA PRO A 127 -8.87 2.27 16.38
C PRO A 127 -8.22 1.33 15.37
N ARG A 128 -7.06 1.74 14.82
CA ARG A 128 -6.28 0.89 13.92
C ARG A 128 -5.96 -0.41 14.68
N PRO A 129 -6.22 -1.60 14.11
CA PRO A 129 -5.75 -2.84 14.70
C PRO A 129 -4.23 -2.71 14.86
N GLY A 130 -3.74 -2.80 16.09
CA GLY A 130 -2.31 -2.90 16.33
C GLY A 130 -1.84 -4.35 16.18
N PRO A 131 -0.52 -4.60 16.17
CA PRO A 131 0.03 -5.94 16.08
C PRO A 131 -0.33 -6.72 17.35
N ALA A 132 -1.42 -7.50 17.28
CA ALA A 132 -1.82 -8.38 18.36
C ALA A 132 -1.06 -9.70 18.21
N PRO A 133 -0.39 -10.20 19.26
CA PRO A 133 0.23 -11.52 19.21
C PRO A 133 -0.86 -12.56 18.99
N VAL A 134 -0.65 -13.44 18.01
CA VAL A 134 -1.59 -14.51 17.70
C VAL A 134 -1.61 -15.48 18.89
N PRO A 135 -2.78 -15.74 19.51
CA PRO A 135 -2.87 -16.69 20.60
C PRO A 135 -2.31 -18.06 20.19
N PRO A 136 -1.55 -18.75 21.05
CA PRO A 136 -0.94 -20.04 20.70
C PRO A 136 -1.98 -21.09 20.28
N ASN A 137 -3.18 -21.01 20.85
CA ASN A 137 -4.30 -21.93 20.61
C ASN A 137 -5.32 -21.39 19.59
N ALA A 138 -4.98 -20.33 18.85
CA ALA A 138 -5.88 -19.77 17.85
C ALA A 138 -6.17 -20.78 16.73
N SER A 139 -7.40 -20.77 16.23
CA SER A 139 -7.79 -21.59 15.09
C SER A 139 -6.98 -21.21 13.85
N LEU A 140 -6.90 -22.10 12.86
CA LEU A 140 -6.23 -21.81 11.60
C LEU A 140 -6.81 -20.56 10.92
N ARG A 141 -8.14 -20.40 10.99
CA ARG A 141 -8.86 -19.24 10.46
C ARG A 141 -8.49 -17.96 11.21
N ASP A 142 -8.43 -18.01 12.54
CA ASP A 142 -8.03 -16.84 13.33
C ASP A 142 -6.58 -16.45 13.03
N LYS A 143 -5.68 -17.44 12.90
CA LYS A 143 -4.28 -17.23 12.53
C LYS A 143 -4.16 -16.51 11.18
N THR A 144 -4.91 -16.97 10.17
CA THR A 144 -4.89 -16.33 8.85
C THR A 144 -5.53 -14.96 8.84
N VAL A 145 -6.64 -14.75 9.56
CA VAL A 145 -7.24 -13.43 9.70
C VAL A 145 -6.26 -12.46 10.35
N MET A 146 -5.56 -12.86 11.41
CA MET A 146 -4.55 -12.02 12.05
C MET A 146 -3.36 -11.73 11.12
N GLU A 147 -2.90 -12.72 10.34
CA GLU A 147 -1.84 -12.50 9.35
C GLU A 147 -2.26 -11.50 8.26
N LEU A 148 -3.51 -11.62 7.77
CA LEU A 148 -4.08 -10.66 6.82
C LEU A 148 -4.19 -9.25 7.42
N LEU A 149 -4.63 -9.12 8.68
CA LEU A 149 -4.70 -7.84 9.37
C LEU A 149 -3.32 -7.19 9.52
N ASN A 150 -2.32 -7.95 9.96
CA ASN A 150 -0.94 -7.48 10.06
C ASN A 150 -0.37 -7.05 8.70
N MET A 151 -0.70 -7.78 7.64
CA MET A 151 -0.30 -7.42 6.27
C MET A 151 -0.93 -6.10 5.83
N VAL A 152 -2.22 -5.89 6.10
CA VAL A 152 -2.92 -4.63 5.80
C VAL A 152 -2.35 -3.47 6.62
N GLU A 153 -2.09 -3.66 7.91
CA GLU A 153 -1.49 -2.63 8.77
C GLU A 153 -0.10 -2.20 8.27
N ARG A 154 0.74 -3.18 7.91
CA ARG A 154 2.04 -2.93 7.27
C ARG A 154 1.86 -2.15 5.98
N GLY A 155 0.95 -2.57 5.11
CA GLY A 155 0.70 -1.88 3.83
C GLY A 155 0.24 -0.45 3.98
N LEU A 156 -0.66 -0.17 4.93
CA LEU A 156 -1.10 1.18 5.22
C LEU A 156 0.04 2.06 5.76
N THR A 157 0.87 1.52 6.64
CA THR A 157 2.02 2.26 7.21
C THR A 157 3.05 2.62 6.15
N GLU A 158 3.37 1.68 5.27
CA GLU A 158 4.32 1.92 4.17
C GLU A 158 3.77 2.92 3.15
N LEU A 159 2.48 2.82 2.80
CA LEU A 159 1.84 3.74 1.88
C LEU A 159 1.78 5.17 2.45
N GLU A 160 1.39 5.32 3.71
CA GLU A 160 1.34 6.62 4.40
C GLU A 160 2.75 7.25 4.52
N GLY A 161 3.75 6.44 4.87
CA GLY A 161 5.14 6.87 4.90
C GLY A 161 5.65 7.36 3.55
N PHE A 162 5.33 6.62 2.47
CA PHE A 162 5.67 6.99 1.11
C PHE A 162 4.95 8.28 0.66
N GLU A 163 3.65 8.40 0.90
CA GLU A 163 2.88 9.58 0.54
C GLU A 163 3.42 10.83 1.22
N LYS A 164 3.71 10.76 2.52
CA LYS A 164 4.32 11.86 3.26
C LYS A 164 5.69 12.24 2.72
N HIS A 165 6.52 11.26 2.38
CA HIS A 165 7.83 11.51 1.79
C HIS A 165 7.72 12.21 0.43
N MET A 166 6.83 11.71 -0.45
CA MET A 166 6.60 12.26 -1.77
C MET A 166 5.95 13.64 -1.75
N ALA A 167 5.09 13.92 -0.77
CA ALA A 167 4.54 15.25 -0.53
C ALA A 167 5.67 16.24 -0.20
N GLY A 168 6.55 15.87 0.74
CA GLY A 168 7.69 16.71 1.11
C GLY A 168 8.68 16.98 -0.05
N ILE A 169 8.88 16.02 -0.96
CA ILE A 169 9.66 16.25 -2.18
C ILE A 169 8.94 17.23 -3.11
N LYS A 170 7.65 17.03 -3.36
CA LYS A 170 6.85 17.89 -4.24
C LYS A 170 6.84 19.33 -3.75
N ASP A 171 6.64 19.55 -2.45
CA ASP A 171 6.60 20.89 -1.85
C ASP A 171 7.91 21.65 -2.07
N ARG A 172 9.06 20.98 -1.94
CA ARG A 172 10.37 21.61 -2.21
C ARG A 172 10.49 22.10 -3.65
N TYR A 173 10.04 21.31 -4.62
CA TYR A 173 10.08 21.70 -6.03
C TYR A 173 9.05 22.78 -6.38
N LEU A 174 7.90 22.79 -5.71
CA LEU A 174 6.92 23.88 -5.83
C LEU A 174 7.50 25.21 -5.34
N ILE A 175 8.15 25.23 -4.17
CA ILE A 175 8.84 26.41 -3.66
C ILE A 175 9.91 26.90 -4.65
N CYS A 176 10.72 25.99 -5.22
CA CYS A 176 11.71 26.36 -6.24
C CYS A 176 11.07 26.92 -7.51
N LEU A 177 9.90 26.41 -7.92
CA LEU A 177 9.19 26.90 -9.09
C LEU A 177 8.65 28.31 -8.85
N GLU A 178 8.04 28.56 -7.70
CA GLU A 178 7.52 29.88 -7.31
C GLU A 178 8.63 30.93 -7.27
N GLN A 179 9.78 30.60 -6.69
CA GLN A 179 10.95 31.49 -6.65
C GLN A 179 11.47 31.83 -8.04
N GLU A 180 11.51 30.85 -8.95
CA GLU A 180 11.95 31.09 -10.33
C GLU A 180 10.94 31.90 -11.14
N MET A 181 9.64 31.68 -10.93
CA MET A 181 8.60 32.50 -11.55
C MET A 181 8.69 33.96 -11.07
N ALA A 182 8.81 34.19 -9.77
CA ALA A 182 8.98 35.53 -9.20
C ALA A 182 10.24 36.23 -9.75
N ARG A 183 11.35 35.50 -9.89
CA ARG A 183 12.60 36.02 -10.48
C ARG A 183 12.41 36.47 -11.93
N VAL A 184 11.68 35.69 -12.74
CA VAL A 184 11.39 36.04 -14.14
C VAL A 184 10.44 37.23 -14.21
N ASP A 185 9.42 37.28 -13.35
CA ASP A 185 8.50 38.42 -13.28
C ASP A 185 9.23 39.71 -12.90
N ASP A 186 10.13 39.67 -11.91
CA ASP A 186 10.96 40.81 -11.51
C ASP A 186 11.96 41.23 -12.61
N ALA A 187 12.52 40.27 -13.35
CA ALA A 187 13.36 40.53 -14.51
C ALA A 187 12.57 41.12 -15.70
N GLY A 188 11.26 40.89 -15.77
CA GLY A 188 10.35 41.49 -16.75
C GLY A 188 9.88 42.92 -16.40
N LYS A 189 9.93 43.31 -15.12
CA LYS A 189 9.58 44.67 -14.67
C LYS A 189 10.55 45.72 -15.20
N ARG A 190 10.06 46.96 -15.43
CA ARG A 190 10.92 48.09 -15.81
C ARG A 190 11.85 48.47 -14.65
N PRO A 191 13.05 49.05 -14.89
CA PRO A 191 14.04 49.37 -13.84
C PRO A 191 13.48 50.21 -12.69
N GLU A 192 12.47 51.02 -12.99
CA GLU A 192 11.78 51.97 -12.10
C GLU A 192 10.89 51.27 -11.05
N GLU A 193 10.49 50.04 -11.33
CA GLU A 193 9.58 49.22 -10.52
C GLU A 193 10.32 48.08 -9.80
N ARG A 194 11.60 47.83 -10.11
CA ARG A 194 12.41 46.71 -9.59
C ARG A 194 12.78 46.81 -8.11
N SER A 195 12.46 47.93 -7.49
CA SER A 195 12.50 48.13 -6.04
C SER A 195 11.82 49.46 -5.78
N GLY A 196 10.89 49.53 -4.83
CA GLY A 196 10.30 50.79 -4.41
C GLY A 196 11.40 51.79 -4.06
N ILE A 197 11.65 52.72 -4.97
CA ILE A 197 12.58 53.83 -4.79
C ILE A 197 11.99 54.70 -3.67
N ARG A 198 12.36 54.42 -2.42
CA ARG A 198 12.30 55.42 -1.35
C ARG A 198 13.42 56.42 -1.64
N ARG A 199 13.13 57.41 -2.49
CA ARG A 199 13.83 58.69 -2.50
C ARG A 199 13.13 59.58 -1.47
N PHE A 200 13.78 59.80 -0.33
CA PHE A 200 13.56 61.01 0.47
C PHE A 200 14.43 62.12 -0.11
#